data_AF-A0A8T7DQU2-F1
#
_entry.id   AF-A0A8T7DQU2-F1
#
_cell.length_a   1.000
_cell.length_b   1.000
_cell.length_c   1.000
_cell.angle_alpha   90.00
_cell.angle_beta   90.00
_cell.angle_gamma   90.00
#
_symmetry.space_group_name_H-M   'P 1'
#
loop_
_entity.id
_entity.type
_entity.pdbx_description
1 polymer ?
#
loop_
_entity_poly.entity_id
_entity_poly.type
_entity_poly.pdbx_seq_one_letter_code
_entity_poly.pdbx_strand_id
1 'polypeptide(L)'
;MRQITRNRLVSKKHITLSTGRALLFSIAVFLLGILLSIERDDWTWFARSGSIIVVIGIFLTSSQIIENSRRLRIRRYRHKQNFNRDYAEDIKRASLERSRSLDEDIWENGLRGLYLLVIGTLIWGFGDLAGYLF
;
A
#
# COMPACT_ATOMS: atom_id res chain seq x y z
N MET A 1 28.57 -18.46 4.57
CA MET A 1 28.03 -17.24 3.94
C MET A 1 26.66 -17.46 3.24
N ARG A 2 25.74 -18.26 3.82
CA ARG A 2 24.44 -18.66 3.21
C ARG A 2 23.19 -18.26 4.01
N GLN A 3 23.32 -17.70 5.22
CA GLN A 3 22.17 -17.47 6.11
C GLN A 3 21.44 -16.12 5.90
N ILE A 4 22.09 -15.13 5.28
CA ILE A 4 21.52 -13.77 5.15
C ILE A 4 20.38 -13.69 4.11
N THR A 5 20.33 -14.63 3.17
CA THR A 5 19.34 -14.64 2.08
C THR A 5 17.96 -15.13 2.51
N ARG A 6 17.84 -15.94 3.58
CA ARG A 6 16.57 -16.56 4.00
C ARG A 6 15.60 -15.57 4.65
N ASN A 7 16.11 -14.58 5.37
CA ASN A 7 15.26 -13.61 6.09
C ASN A 7 14.61 -12.55 5.18
N ARG A 8 15.14 -12.32 3.96
CA ARG A 8 14.56 -11.33 3.03
C ARG A 8 13.27 -11.82 2.36
N LEU A 9 13.14 -13.12 2.14
CA LEU A 9 11.94 -13.72 1.53
C LEU A 9 10.75 -13.71 2.50
N VAL A 10 11.00 -13.92 3.79
CA VAL A 10 9.97 -13.96 4.84
C VAL A 10 9.29 -12.59 5.00
N SER A 11 10.07 -11.50 4.98
CA SER A 11 9.54 -10.14 5.10
C SER A 11 8.75 -9.68 3.86
N LYS A 12 9.24 -9.98 2.63
CA LYS A 12 8.47 -9.69 1.40
C LYS A 12 7.13 -10.43 1.38
N LYS A 13 7.09 -11.68 1.84
CA LYS A 13 5.88 -12.52 1.83
C LYS A 13 4.81 -12.06 2.83
N HIS A 14 5.18 -11.52 3.98
CA HIS A 14 4.20 -11.02 4.95
C HIS A 14 3.49 -9.73 4.49
N ILE A 15 4.19 -8.84 3.78
CA ILE A 15 3.64 -7.54 3.38
C ILE A 15 2.72 -7.70 2.16
N THR A 16 3.14 -8.44 1.13
CA THR A 16 2.30 -8.64 -0.07
C THR A 16 1.04 -9.46 0.23
N LEU A 17 1.13 -10.42 1.15
CA LEU A 17 -0.03 -11.18 1.64
C LEU A 17 -0.99 -10.28 2.45
N SER A 18 -0.48 -9.27 3.16
CA SER A 18 -1.29 -8.31 3.91
C SER A 18 -2.06 -7.35 2.99
N THR A 19 -1.43 -6.85 1.92
CA THR A 19 -2.07 -5.94 0.96
C THR A 19 -3.24 -6.61 0.23
N GLY A 20 -3.05 -7.87 -0.21
CA GLY A 20 -4.12 -8.63 -0.87
C GLY A 20 -5.33 -8.87 0.04
N ARG A 21 -5.09 -9.18 1.32
CA ARG A 21 -6.16 -9.33 2.32
C ARG A 21 -6.91 -8.04 2.58
N ALA A 22 -6.21 -6.90 2.66
CA ALA A 22 -6.84 -5.60 2.84
C ALA A 22 -7.70 -5.19 1.63
N LEU A 23 -7.26 -5.51 0.41
CA LEU A 23 -8.05 -5.31 -0.80
C LEU A 23 -9.31 -6.18 -0.82
N LEU A 24 -9.19 -7.48 -0.52
CA LEU A 24 -10.34 -8.37 -0.40
C LEU A 24 -11.33 -7.89 0.67
N PHE A 25 -10.82 -7.43 1.81
CA PHE A 25 -11.66 -6.87 2.86
C PHE A 25 -12.35 -5.57 2.41
N SER A 26 -11.65 -4.70 1.67
CA SER A 26 -12.25 -3.48 1.10
C SER A 26 -13.36 -3.80 0.10
N ILE A 27 -13.17 -4.81 -0.75
CA ILE A 27 -14.19 -5.30 -1.69
C ILE A 27 -15.40 -5.86 -0.93
N ALA A 28 -15.17 -6.65 0.12
CA ALA A 28 -16.25 -7.19 0.94
C ALA A 28 -17.04 -6.07 1.63
N VAL A 29 -16.36 -5.08 2.20
CA VAL A 29 -17.01 -3.89 2.81
C VAL A 29 -17.82 -3.11 1.78
N PHE A 30 -17.29 -2.91 0.58
CA PHE A 30 -17.98 -2.24 -0.51
C PHE A 30 -19.27 -2.97 -0.91
N LEU A 31 -19.19 -4.29 -1.13
CA LEU A 31 -20.34 -5.11 -1.49
C LEU A 31 -21.39 -5.17 -0.37
N LEU A 32 -20.97 -5.26 0.89
CA LEU A 32 -21.85 -5.20 2.04
C LEU A 32 -22.55 -3.84 2.14
N GLY A 33 -21.83 -2.74 1.87
CA GLY A 33 -22.40 -1.39 1.82
C GLY A 33 -23.51 -1.27 0.78
N ILE A 34 -23.29 -1.81 -0.43
CA ILE A 34 -24.31 -1.84 -1.49
C ILE A 34 -25.49 -2.73 -1.10
N LEU A 35 -25.23 -3.95 -0.61
CA LEU A 35 -26.28 -4.90 -0.27
C LEU A 35 -27.20 -4.35 0.83
N LEU A 36 -26.62 -3.79 1.90
CA LEU A 36 -27.37 -3.16 2.98
C LEU A 36 -28.13 -1.92 2.50
N SER A 37 -27.54 -1.15 1.59
CA SER A 37 -28.18 0.02 0.99
C SER A 37 -29.46 -0.35 0.24
N ILE A 38 -29.43 -1.43 -0.54
CA ILE A 38 -30.58 -1.91 -1.31
C ILE A 38 -31.64 -2.53 -0.37
N GLU A 39 -31.23 -3.32 0.63
CA GLU A 39 -32.17 -3.97 1.55
C GLU A 39 -32.92 -2.96 2.45
N ARG A 40 -32.30 -1.81 2.73
CA ARG A 40 -32.84 -0.78 3.63
C ARG A 40 -33.39 0.45 2.91
N ASP A 41 -33.31 0.50 1.58
CA ASP A 41 -33.60 1.70 0.76
C ASP A 41 -32.89 2.97 1.28
N ASP A 42 -31.71 2.80 1.90
CA ASP A 42 -30.97 3.85 2.58
C ASP A 42 -29.52 3.87 2.10
N TRP A 43 -29.28 4.74 1.11
CA TRP A 43 -27.97 4.95 0.47
C TRP A 43 -26.92 5.57 1.38
N THR A 44 -27.28 5.99 2.60
CA THR A 44 -26.29 6.40 3.59
C THR A 44 -25.41 5.23 4.05
N TRP A 45 -25.89 3.97 3.98
CA TRP A 45 -25.07 2.80 4.29
C TRP A 45 -23.96 2.58 3.27
N PHE A 46 -24.24 2.85 1.99
CA PHE A 46 -23.23 2.84 0.95
C PHE A 46 -22.18 3.93 1.20
N ALA A 47 -22.60 5.16 1.50
CA ALA A 47 -21.68 6.25 1.86
C ALA A 47 -20.81 5.90 3.09
N ARG A 48 -21.40 5.31 4.13
CA ARG A 48 -20.67 4.85 5.33
C ARG A 48 -19.62 3.80 5.02
N SER A 49 -19.88 2.88 4.09
CA SER A 49 -18.89 1.90 3.65
C SER A 49 -17.64 2.57 3.05
N GLY A 50 -17.82 3.71 2.36
CA GLY A 50 -16.73 4.54 1.85
C GLY A 50 -15.76 4.99 2.94
N SER A 51 -16.27 5.41 4.10
CA SER A 51 -15.42 5.82 5.23
C SER A 51 -14.51 4.69 5.75
N ILE A 52 -15.02 3.46 5.77
CA ILE A 52 -14.25 2.27 6.17
C ILE A 52 -13.16 1.99 5.13
N ILE A 53 -13.47 2.10 3.85
CA ILE A 53 -12.50 1.95 2.75
C ILE A 53 -11.38 3.00 2.86
N VAL A 54 -11.72 4.25 3.20
CA VAL A 54 -10.72 5.31 3.46
C VAL A 54 -9.77 4.92 4.59
N VAL A 55 -10.29 4.43 5.72
CA VAL A 55 -9.46 3.98 6.85
C VAL A 55 -8.49 2.87 6.41
N ILE A 56 -8.97 1.91 5.63
CA ILE A 56 -8.12 0.84 5.08
C ILE A 56 -7.04 1.43 4.15
N GLY A 57 -7.41 2.37 3.28
CA GLY A 57 -6.50 3.07 2.37
C GLY A 57 -5.40 3.86 3.11
N ILE A 58 -5.76 4.57 4.19
CA ILE A 58 -4.81 5.27 5.06
C ILE A 58 -3.85 4.28 5.72
N PHE A 59 -4.35 3.16 6.23
CA PHE A 59 -3.53 2.16 6.89
C PHE A 59 -2.53 1.49 5.94
N LEU A 60 -2.97 1.17 4.72
CA LEU A 60 -2.11 0.63 3.66
C LEU A 60 -1.03 1.63 3.26
N THR A 61 -1.42 2.87 2.97
CA THR A 61 -0.50 3.94 2.57
C THR A 61 0.53 4.22 3.68
N SER A 62 0.08 4.29 4.94
CA SER A 62 0.95 4.52 6.10
C SER A 62 1.95 3.38 6.30
N SER A 63 1.49 2.13 6.20
CA SER A 63 2.35 0.94 6.34
C SER A 63 3.47 0.94 5.29
N GLN A 64 3.16 1.34 4.06
CA GLN A 64 4.14 1.42 2.97
C GLN A 64 5.14 2.56 3.17
N ILE A 65 4.68 3.74 3.60
CA ILE A 65 5.55 4.89 3.89
C ILE A 65 6.53 4.55 5.02
N ILE A 66 6.05 3.89 6.08
CA ILE A 66 6.88 3.50 7.23
C ILE A 66 7.95 2.50 6.81
N GLU A 67 7.59 1.47 6.03
CA GLU A 67 8.54 0.48 5.54
C GLU A 67 9.57 1.10 4.61
N ASN A 68 9.14 1.98 3.69
CA ASN A 68 10.05 2.69 2.80
C ASN A 68 11.03 3.57 3.60
N SER A 69 10.53 4.32 4.58
CA SER A 69 11.33 5.16 5.46
C SER A 69 12.37 4.35 6.25
N ARG A 70 11.99 3.18 6.79
CA ARG A 70 12.93 2.27 7.46
C ARG A 70 14.02 1.77 6.51
N ARG A 71 13.65 1.36 5.29
CA ARG A 71 14.61 0.88 4.28
C ARG A 71 15.61 1.96 3.88
N LEU A 72 15.15 3.18 3.63
CA LEU A 72 16.01 4.32 3.28
C LEU A 72 16.98 4.66 4.42
N ARG A 73 16.53 4.56 5.69
CA ARG A 73 17.39 4.78 6.86
C ARG A 73 18.52 3.76 6.93
N ILE A 74 18.22 2.48 6.70
CA ILE A 74 19.22 1.39 6.70
C ILE A 74 20.23 1.57 5.55
N ARG A 75 19.78 1.96 4.35
CA ARG A 75 20.69 2.22 3.20
C ARG A 75 21.64 3.37 3.48
N ARG A 76 21.13 4.49 4.02
CA ARG A 76 21.96 5.65 4.38
C ARG A 76 23.04 5.28 5.41
N TYR A 77 22.69 4.48 6.42
CA TYR A 77 23.64 4.02 7.42
C TYR A 77 24.76 3.16 6.78
N ARG A 78 24.40 2.21 5.92
CA ARG A 78 25.37 1.34 5.25
C ARG A 78 26.27 2.09 4.26
N HIS A 79 25.73 3.08 3.57
CA HIS A 79 26.51 3.88 2.61
C HIS A 79 27.57 4.74 3.31
N LYS A 80 27.23 5.33 4.47
CA LYS A 80 28.17 6.11 5.29
C LYS A 80 29.35 5.27 5.79
N GLN A 81 29.13 3.98 6.04
CA GLN A 81 30.17 3.06 6.53
C GLN A 81 31.11 2.56 5.42
N ASN A 82 30.63 2.49 4.17
CA ASN A 82 31.40 1.98 3.03
C ASN A 82 32.12 3.06 2.21
N PHE A 83 31.99 4.35 2.58
CA PHE A 83 32.63 5.46 1.87
C PHE A 83 34.16 5.51 1.98
N ASN A 84 34.76 4.55 2.71
CA ASN A 84 36.22 4.49 2.94
C ASN A 84 36.95 3.44 2.08
N ARG A 85 36.29 2.81 1.09
CA ARG A 85 36.93 1.85 0.17
C ARG A 85 36.59 2.16 -1.28
N ASP A 86 37.65 2.34 -2.06
CA ASP A 86 37.72 2.72 -3.46
C ASP A 86 37.16 1.64 -4.41
N TYR A 87 35.83 1.48 -4.43
CA TYR A 87 35.07 0.57 -5.30
C TYR A 87 33.93 1.33 -6.01
N ALA A 88 34.22 2.53 -6.50
CA ALA A 88 33.20 3.52 -6.86
C ALA A 88 32.39 3.19 -8.12
N GLU A 89 32.92 2.41 -9.08
CA GLU A 89 32.23 2.18 -10.36
C GLU A 89 31.35 0.92 -10.41
N ASP A 90 31.84 -0.24 -9.97
CA ASP A 90 31.08 -1.50 -10.02
C ASP A 90 29.88 -1.52 -9.06
N ILE A 91 30.02 -0.88 -7.88
CA ILE A 91 28.91 -0.71 -6.96
C ILE A 91 27.85 0.22 -7.56
N LYS A 92 28.24 1.22 -8.35
CA LYS A 92 27.32 2.20 -8.94
C LYS A 92 26.33 1.52 -9.89
N ARG A 93 26.82 0.68 -10.81
CA ARG A 93 25.97 -0.03 -11.79
C ARG A 93 25.03 -1.02 -11.10
N ALA A 94 25.55 -1.88 -10.21
CA ALA A 94 24.74 -2.84 -9.47
C ALA A 94 23.73 -2.17 -8.50
N SER A 95 24.06 -0.99 -7.97
CA SER A 95 23.16 -0.22 -7.11
C SER A 95 22.06 0.51 -7.88
N LEU A 96 22.34 0.99 -9.10
CA LEU A 96 21.37 1.65 -9.97
C LEU A 96 20.29 0.68 -10.43
N GLU A 97 20.69 -0.49 -10.92
CA GLU A 97 19.76 -1.51 -11.42
C GLU A 97 18.88 -2.09 -10.29
N ARG A 98 19.46 -2.28 -9.10
CA ARG A 98 18.71 -2.66 -7.90
C ARG A 98 17.83 -1.53 -7.36
N SER A 99 18.20 -0.26 -7.55
CA SER A 99 17.34 0.85 -7.11
C SER A 99 16.12 0.98 -7.99
N ARG A 100 16.29 0.89 -9.32
CA ARG A 100 15.19 0.96 -10.29
C ARG A 100 14.12 -0.11 -10.04
N SER A 101 14.52 -1.37 -9.89
CA SER A 101 13.58 -2.48 -9.62
C SER A 101 12.87 -2.36 -8.26
N LEU A 102 13.49 -1.71 -7.26
CA LEU A 102 12.87 -1.51 -5.95
C LEU A 102 11.94 -0.30 -5.94
N ASP A 103 12.25 0.74 -6.70
CA ASP A 103 11.38 1.91 -6.84
C ASP A 103 10.08 1.54 -7.56
N GLU A 104 10.15 0.63 -8.54
CA GLU A 104 8.99 0.13 -9.28
C GLU A 104 8.03 -0.69 -8.39
N ASP A 105 8.57 -1.62 -7.57
CA ASP A 105 7.80 -2.36 -6.56
C ASP A 105 7.12 -1.42 -5.53
N ILE A 106 7.80 -0.34 -5.13
CA ILE A 106 7.29 0.63 -4.15
C ILE A 106 6.18 1.47 -4.76
N TRP A 107 6.38 1.94 -5.99
CA TRP A 107 5.42 2.76 -6.71
C TRP A 107 4.11 2.02 -6.97
N GLU A 108 4.18 0.78 -7.46
CA GLU A 108 2.99 0.00 -7.78
C GLU A 108 2.14 -0.31 -6.53
N ASN A 109 2.78 -0.60 -5.40
CA ASN A 109 2.08 -0.85 -4.14
C ASN A 109 1.55 0.46 -3.51
N GLY A 110 2.34 1.54 -3.58
CA GLY A 110 1.98 2.89 -3.14
C GLY A 110 0.69 3.39 -3.76
N LEU A 111 0.58 3.22 -5.08
CA LEU A 111 -0.59 3.62 -5.84
C LEU A 111 -1.87 2.94 -5.35
N ARG A 112 -1.82 1.65 -4.97
CA ARG A 112 -3.03 0.91 -4.54
C ARG A 112 -3.66 1.50 -3.27
N GLY A 113 -2.85 1.89 -2.29
CA GLY A 113 -3.34 2.53 -1.07
C GLY A 113 -3.97 3.90 -1.35
N LEU A 114 -3.33 4.67 -2.23
CA LEU A 114 -3.83 5.96 -2.68
C LEU A 114 -5.13 5.83 -3.50
N TYR A 115 -5.21 4.86 -4.40
CA TYR A 115 -6.44 4.56 -5.15
C TYR A 115 -7.61 4.24 -4.22
N LEU A 116 -7.41 3.39 -3.21
CA LEU A 116 -8.45 3.10 -2.21
C LEU A 116 -8.88 4.34 -1.43
N LEU A 117 -7.93 5.22 -1.11
CA LEU A 117 -8.20 6.49 -0.44
C LEU A 117 -9.08 7.40 -1.30
N VAL A 118 -8.72 7.60 -2.57
CA VAL A 118 -9.49 8.44 -3.50
C VAL A 118 -10.88 7.86 -3.73
N ILE A 119 -10.97 6.57 -4.06
CA ILE A 119 -12.25 5.90 -4.33
C ILE A 119 -13.13 5.90 -3.08
N GLY A 120 -12.57 5.53 -1.92
CA GLY A 120 -13.30 5.53 -0.66
C GLY A 120 -13.81 6.93 -0.28
N THR A 121 -13.03 7.97 -0.55
CA THR A 121 -13.44 9.36 -0.28
C THR A 121 -14.57 9.80 -1.20
N LEU A 122 -14.53 9.41 -2.48
CA LEU A 122 -15.61 9.67 -3.42
C LEU A 122 -16.90 8.96 -3.00
N ILE A 123 -16.82 7.68 -2.63
CA ILE A 123 -17.98 6.93 -2.12
C ILE A 123 -18.50 7.56 -0.83
N TRP A 124 -17.61 7.98 0.07
CA TRP A 124 -18.02 8.59 1.32
C TRP A 124 -18.71 9.94 1.14
N GLY A 125 -18.21 10.77 0.21
CA GLY A 125 -18.76 12.11 -0.05
C GLY A 125 -19.96 12.16 -0.99
N PHE A 126 -20.12 11.16 -1.87
CA PHE A 126 -21.17 11.15 -2.90
C PHE A 126 -22.00 9.86 -2.94
N GLY A 127 -21.80 8.94 -2.00
CA GLY A 127 -22.49 7.65 -2.00
C GLY A 127 -23.98 7.76 -1.68
N ASP A 128 -24.37 8.76 -0.90
CA ASP A 128 -25.77 9.10 -0.63
C ASP A 128 -26.49 9.63 -1.87
N LEU A 129 -25.76 10.30 -2.77
CA LEU A 129 -26.28 10.79 -4.05
C LEU A 129 -26.86 9.68 -4.93
N ALA A 130 -26.36 8.44 -4.81
CA ALA A 130 -26.91 7.30 -5.52
C ALA A 130 -28.39 7.07 -5.21
N GLY A 131 -28.83 7.37 -3.98
CA GLY A 131 -30.24 7.26 -3.60
C GLY A 131 -31.17 8.34 -4.10
N TYR A 132 -30.62 9.40 -4.70
CA TYR A 132 -31.44 10.38 -5.41
C TYR A 132 -31.53 10.08 -6.91
N LEU A 133 -30.70 9.16 -7.42
CA LEU A 133 -30.66 8.74 -8.82
C LEU A 133 -31.44 7.45 -9.09
N PHE A 134 -31.65 6.62 -8.07
CA PHE A 134 -32.35 5.34 -8.12
C PHE A 134 -33.47 5.31 -7.09
#